data_AF-A0A382ZZW6-F1
#
_entry.id   AF-A0A382ZZW6-F1
#
_cell.length_a   1.000
_cell.length_b   1.000
_cell.length_c   1.000
_cell.angle_alpha   90.00
_cell.angle_beta   90.00
_cell.angle_gamma   90.00
#
_symmetry.space_group_name_H-M   'P 1'
#
loop_
_entity.id
_entity.type
_entity.pdbx_description
1 polymer ?
#
loop_
_entity_poly.entity_id
_entity_poly.type
_entity_poly.pdbx_seq_one_letter_code
_entity_poly.pdbx_strand_id
1 'polypeptide(L)'
;MKFASLTVTLALILVFVFFVSLVAEAKSNPEMGQEQQLPGNPQPGSGGNTGDGNMGGGNMGAGNMGGGNTGGGNMGAGNTGAGNMGAGNTGGGNTGGGNMGAGNTGGGNMGATITGTGVQNRTQQAKDAVQALKGS
;
A
#
# COMPACT_ATOMS: atom_id res chain seq x y z
N MET A 1 19.20 -60.19 49.24
CA MET A 1 19.18 -58.99 48.39
C MET A 1 20.27 -59.16 47.34
N LYS A 2 19.91 -59.38 46.06
CA LYS A 2 20.90 -59.62 45.00
C LYS A 2 21.55 -58.28 44.64
N PHE A 3 22.83 -58.10 44.95
CA PHE A 3 23.60 -56.98 44.43
C PHE A 3 23.63 -57.11 42.91
N ALA A 4 22.97 -56.20 42.19
CA ALA A 4 23.22 -56.07 40.76
C ALA A 4 24.71 -55.76 40.57
N SER A 5 25.36 -56.44 39.62
CA SER A 5 26.76 -56.15 39.27
C SER A 5 26.93 -54.65 39.06
N LEU A 6 28.04 -54.07 39.51
CA LEU A 6 28.35 -52.65 39.35
C LEU A 6 28.14 -52.16 37.91
N THR A 7 28.41 -53.03 36.94
CA THR A 7 28.16 -52.80 35.50
C THR A 7 26.68 -52.61 35.15
N VAL A 8 25.78 -53.39 35.75
CA VAL A 8 24.33 -53.29 35.55
C VAL A 8 23.77 -52.02 36.18
N THR A 9 24.24 -51.67 37.38
CA THR A 9 23.84 -50.43 38.06
C THR A 9 24.25 -49.19 37.27
N LEU A 10 25.47 -49.17 36.74
CA LEU A 10 25.97 -48.05 35.94
C LEU A 10 25.22 -47.90 34.60
N ALA A 11 24.91 -49.02 33.94
CA ALA A 11 24.12 -49.02 32.71
C ALA A 11 22.70 -48.47 32.94
N LEU A 12 22.05 -48.83 34.05
CA LEU A 12 20.72 -48.31 34.40
C LEU A 12 20.75 -46.79 34.68
N ILE A 13 21.79 -46.30 35.35
CA ILE A 13 21.96 -44.85 35.60
C ILE A 13 22.15 -44.10 34.28
N LEU A 14 22.97 -44.61 33.36
CA LEU A 14 23.20 -43.96 32.07
C LEU A 14 21.94 -43.95 31.19
N VAL A 15 21.17 -45.04 31.17
CA VAL A 15 19.87 -45.10 30.48
C VAL A 15 18.89 -44.10 31.09
N PHE A 16 18.85 -43.98 32.42
CA PHE A 16 18.00 -43.03 33.12
C PHE A 16 18.41 -41.58 32.83
N VAL A 17 19.71 -41.25 32.89
CA VAL A 17 20.23 -39.90 32.58
C VAL A 17 19.98 -39.54 31.11
N PHE A 18 20.12 -40.49 30.19
CA PHE A 18 19.80 -40.29 28.78
C PHE A 18 18.30 -40.03 28.57
N PHE A 19 17.43 -40.80 29.24
CA PHE A 19 15.98 -40.57 29.18
C PHE A 19 15.55 -39.25 29.82
N VAL A 20 16.16 -38.85 30.95
CA VAL A 20 15.88 -37.56 31.60
C VAL A 20 16.35 -36.39 30.73
N SER A 21 17.48 -36.53 30.03
CA SER A 21 17.98 -35.51 29.11
C SER A 21 17.15 -35.37 27.82
N LEU A 22 16.40 -36.41 27.41
CA LEU A 22 15.59 -36.38 26.19
C LEU A 22 14.25 -35.64 26.37
N VAL A 23 13.80 -35.39 27.61
CA VAL A 23 12.49 -34.80 27.91
C VAL A 23 12.51 -33.26 28.00
N ALA A 24 13.68 -32.63 27.88
CA ALA A 24 13.82 -31.19 28.01
C ALA A 24 14.31 -30.53 26.72
N GLU A 25 13.41 -30.36 25.73
CA GLU A 25 13.44 -29.21 24.80
C GLU A 25 12.14 -29.18 23.97
N ALA A 26 11.06 -28.67 24.57
CA ALA A 26 9.87 -28.32 23.80
C ALA A 26 9.07 -27.23 24.53
N LYS A 27 9.63 -26.01 24.59
CA LYS A 27 8.82 -24.80 24.80
C LYS A 27 9.60 -23.51 24.50
N SER A 28 9.43 -23.03 23.28
CA SER A 28 8.76 -21.75 23.01
C SER A 28 8.91 -21.42 21.52
N ASN A 29 7.90 -21.77 20.74
CA ASN A 29 7.64 -21.05 19.50
C ASN A 29 6.84 -19.81 19.91
N PRO A 30 7.44 -18.61 20.02
CA PRO A 30 6.61 -17.42 20.10
C PRO A 30 5.91 -17.29 18.75
N GLU A 31 4.61 -17.51 18.78
CA GLU A 31 3.70 -17.23 17.69
C GLU A 31 4.02 -15.84 17.11
N MET A 32 4.07 -15.72 15.79
CA MET A 32 4.00 -14.43 15.10
C MET A 32 2.68 -13.75 15.46
N GLY A 33 2.67 -13.03 16.58
CA GLY A 33 1.66 -12.04 16.90
C GLY A 33 1.88 -10.84 15.99
N GLN A 34 0.89 -10.54 15.16
CA GLN A 34 0.81 -9.26 14.48
C GLN A 34 0.55 -8.17 15.51
N GLU A 35 1.62 -7.53 15.98
CA GLU A 35 1.49 -6.39 16.89
C GLU A 35 1.55 -5.07 16.10
N GLN A 36 0.33 -4.55 15.90
CA GLN A 36 -0.09 -3.16 15.97
C GLN A 36 0.93 -2.07 15.58
N GLN A 37 0.58 -1.35 14.52
CA GLN A 37 1.19 -0.08 14.16
C GLN A 37 1.03 0.93 15.32
N LEU A 38 2.11 1.11 16.08
CA LEU A 38 2.27 2.20 17.05
C LEU A 38 2.09 3.55 16.33
N PRO A 39 1.43 4.55 16.94
CA PRO A 39 1.39 5.89 16.38
C PRO A 39 2.80 6.48 16.42
N GLY A 40 3.44 6.56 15.25
CA GLY A 40 4.71 7.25 15.05
C GLY A 40 5.96 6.41 15.32
N ASN A 41 6.28 5.46 14.43
CA ASN A 41 7.66 5.07 14.20
C ASN A 41 8.02 5.50 12.76
N PRO A 42 8.89 6.51 12.56
CA PRO A 42 9.39 6.82 11.23
C PRO A 42 10.16 5.60 10.72
N GLN A 43 9.52 4.82 9.85
CA GLN A 43 10.18 3.71 9.17
C GLN A 43 11.41 4.29 8.44
N PRO A 44 12.65 3.85 8.74
CA PRO A 44 13.83 4.28 8.00
C PRO A 44 13.69 3.77 6.56
N GLY A 45 13.23 4.65 5.66
CA GLY A 45 12.79 4.31 4.30
C GLY A 45 11.49 4.98 3.86
N SER A 46 10.73 5.61 4.77
CA SER A 46 9.55 6.42 4.39
C SER A 46 10.01 7.75 3.79
N GLY A 47 9.96 7.87 2.46
CA GLY A 47 10.49 9.02 1.72
C GLY A 47 9.71 10.33 1.92
N GLY A 48 9.49 10.80 3.16
CA GLY A 48 8.84 12.07 3.47
C GLY A 48 7.31 12.04 3.53
N ASN A 49 6.70 10.95 3.98
CA ASN A 49 5.25 10.87 4.13
C ASN A 49 4.76 11.54 5.43
N THR A 50 3.64 12.26 5.38
CA THR A 50 2.92 12.87 6.51
C THR A 50 1.47 12.38 6.53
N GLY A 51 1.03 11.78 7.64
CA GLY A 51 -0.31 11.21 7.83
C GLY A 51 -0.40 9.69 7.56
N ASP A 52 -1.60 9.12 7.74
CA ASP A 52 -1.78 7.67 7.92
C ASP A 52 -1.97 6.89 6.61
N GLY A 53 -1.51 5.63 6.59
CA GLY A 53 -1.79 4.70 5.48
C GLY A 53 -1.16 5.07 4.14
N ASN A 54 -0.15 5.96 4.12
CA ASN A 54 0.55 6.33 2.89
C ASN A 54 1.62 5.27 2.51
N MET A 55 1.65 4.88 1.24
CA MET A 55 2.65 3.99 0.64
C MET A 55 3.48 4.74 -0.40
N GLY A 56 4.80 4.59 -0.37
CA GLY A 56 5.75 5.32 -1.24
C GLY A 56 6.40 6.51 -0.53
N GLY A 57 6.57 7.65 -1.22
CA GLY A 57 7.31 8.81 -0.69
C GLY A 57 6.67 10.17 -0.97
N GLY A 58 6.87 11.14 -0.09
CA GLY A 58 6.47 12.53 -0.24
C GLY A 58 4.96 12.76 -0.16
N ASN A 59 4.19 11.83 0.39
CA ASN A 59 2.73 11.95 0.44
C ASN A 59 2.28 12.70 1.70
N MET A 60 1.30 13.60 1.58
CA MET A 60 0.67 14.32 2.69
C MET A 60 -0.83 13.98 2.76
N GLY A 61 -1.31 13.59 3.93
CA GLY A 61 -2.71 13.21 4.17
C GLY A 61 -2.86 11.71 4.40
N ALA A 62 -3.91 11.08 3.89
CA ALA A 62 -4.25 9.70 4.24
C ALA A 62 -4.43 8.77 3.04
N GLY A 63 -3.92 7.54 3.14
CA GLY A 63 -4.22 6.48 2.18
C GLY A 63 -3.69 6.72 0.76
N ASN A 64 -2.65 7.54 0.58
CA ASN A 64 -2.08 7.77 -0.75
C ASN A 64 -1.06 6.69 -1.11
N MET A 65 -1.04 6.26 -2.37
CA MET A 65 -0.09 5.28 -2.90
C MET A 65 0.72 5.90 -4.04
N GLY A 66 2.04 5.86 -3.92
CA GLY A 66 2.98 6.42 -4.90
C GLY A 66 3.76 7.61 -4.36
N GLY A 67 3.85 8.70 -5.13
CA GLY A 67 4.82 9.78 -4.90
C GLY A 67 4.24 11.20 -4.87
N GLY A 68 4.50 11.97 -3.83
CA GLY A 68 4.22 13.42 -3.86
C GLY A 68 2.74 13.79 -3.89
N ASN A 69 1.84 12.96 -3.36
CA ASN A 69 0.41 13.23 -3.36
C ASN A 69 -0.01 14.05 -2.13
N THR A 70 -0.99 14.94 -2.26
CA THR A 70 -1.59 15.70 -1.15
C THR A 70 -3.09 15.45 -1.07
N GLY A 71 -3.59 15.09 0.11
CA GLY A 71 -5.00 14.79 0.37
C GLY A 71 -5.26 13.31 0.67
N GLY A 72 -6.30 12.73 0.08
CA GLY A 72 -6.82 11.41 0.50
C GLY A 72 -6.99 10.39 -0.63
N GLY A 73 -6.46 9.18 -0.46
CA GLY A 73 -6.78 8.06 -1.35
C GLY A 73 -6.31 8.23 -2.80
N ASN A 74 -5.24 9.00 -3.04
CA ASN A 74 -4.70 9.17 -4.38
C ASN A 74 -3.75 8.03 -4.76
N MET A 75 -3.81 7.54 -5.99
CA MET A 75 -2.91 6.54 -6.55
C MET A 75 -2.08 7.13 -7.69
N GLY A 76 -0.76 6.98 -7.64
CA GLY A 76 0.19 7.50 -8.63
C GLY A 76 1.02 8.66 -8.08
N ALA A 77 1.21 9.74 -8.86
CA ALA A 77 2.17 10.78 -8.51
C ALA A 77 1.66 12.22 -8.65
N GLY A 78 2.00 13.08 -7.68
CA GLY A 78 1.75 14.51 -7.77
C GLY A 78 0.27 14.91 -7.82
N ASN A 79 -0.63 14.10 -7.24
CA ASN A 79 -2.05 14.42 -7.21
C ASN A 79 -2.40 15.27 -5.99
N THR A 80 -3.30 16.23 -6.14
CA THR A 80 -3.83 17.08 -5.06
C THR A 80 -5.35 16.90 -4.95
N GLY A 81 -5.85 16.61 -3.74
CA GLY A 81 -7.26 16.39 -3.45
C GLY A 81 -7.56 14.93 -3.11
N ALA A 82 -8.65 14.36 -3.62
CA ALA A 82 -9.12 13.04 -3.16
C ALA A 82 -9.44 12.06 -4.30
N GLY A 83 -9.03 10.80 -4.12
CA GLY A 83 -9.44 9.69 -4.99
C GLY A 83 -8.96 9.82 -6.44
N ASN A 84 -7.87 10.53 -6.69
CA ASN A 84 -7.32 10.65 -8.04
C ASN A 84 -6.42 9.45 -8.37
N MET A 85 -6.49 8.95 -9.61
CA MET A 85 -5.65 7.87 -10.14
C MET A 85 -4.83 8.37 -11.33
N GLY A 86 -3.52 8.18 -11.29
CA GLY A 86 -2.58 8.61 -12.33
C GLY A 86 -1.67 9.74 -11.85
N ALA A 87 -1.46 10.78 -12.67
CA ALA A 87 -0.43 11.79 -12.40
C ALA A 87 -0.90 13.23 -12.54
N GLY A 88 -0.50 14.10 -11.60
CA GLY A 88 -0.68 15.54 -11.72
C GLY A 88 -2.13 16.01 -11.73
N ASN A 89 -3.06 15.26 -11.13
CA ASN A 89 -4.47 15.65 -11.08
C ASN A 89 -4.74 16.56 -9.86
N THR A 90 -5.61 17.55 -10.02
CA THR A 90 -6.07 18.45 -8.95
C THR A 90 -7.60 18.39 -8.82
N GLY A 91 -8.10 18.10 -7.62
CA GLY A 91 -9.53 17.97 -7.32
C GLY A 91 -9.90 16.55 -6.90
N GLY A 92 -10.99 15.99 -7.44
CA GLY A 92 -11.61 14.77 -6.92
C GLY A 92 -11.93 13.70 -7.96
N GLY A 93 -11.54 12.45 -7.73
CA GLY A 93 -12.00 11.32 -8.54
C GLY A 93 -11.56 11.35 -10.01
N ASN A 94 -10.44 12.00 -10.32
CA ASN A 94 -9.93 12.05 -11.69
C ASN A 94 -9.08 10.81 -12.01
N THR A 95 -9.18 10.29 -13.23
CA THR A 95 -8.35 9.19 -13.74
C THR A 95 -7.55 9.64 -14.96
N GLY A 96 -6.23 9.40 -14.95
CA GLY A 96 -5.32 9.79 -16.03
C GLY A 96 -4.35 10.89 -15.61
N GLY A 97 -4.13 11.89 -16.48
CA GLY A 97 -3.03 12.85 -16.33
C GLY A 97 -3.43 14.32 -16.42
N GLY A 98 -2.99 15.14 -15.47
CA GLY A 98 -3.09 16.60 -15.58
C GLY A 98 -4.53 17.14 -15.60
N ASN A 99 -5.48 16.46 -14.96
CA ASN A 99 -6.86 16.92 -14.90
C ASN A 99 -7.08 17.88 -13.74
N MET A 100 -7.91 18.89 -13.93
CA MET A 100 -8.33 19.84 -12.90
C MET A 100 -9.86 19.84 -12.76
N GLY A 101 -10.36 19.63 -11.55
CA GLY A 101 -11.78 19.53 -11.22
C GLY A 101 -12.17 18.12 -10.77
N ALA A 102 -13.33 17.61 -11.18
CA ALA A 102 -13.89 16.40 -10.58
C ALA A 102 -14.40 15.35 -11.60
N GLY A 103 -14.06 14.08 -11.38
CA GLY A 103 -14.60 12.97 -12.16
C GLY A 103 -14.15 12.95 -13.62
N ASN A 104 -13.02 13.56 -13.96
CA ASN A 104 -12.51 13.57 -15.32
C ASN A 104 -11.73 12.28 -15.62
N THR A 105 -11.85 11.75 -16.84
CA THR A 105 -11.10 10.59 -17.31
C THR A 105 -10.30 10.96 -18.57
N GLY A 106 -9.00 10.71 -18.57
CA GLY A 106 -8.10 11.03 -19.68
C GLY A 106 -7.08 12.11 -19.32
N GLY A 107 -6.88 13.10 -20.19
CA GLY A 107 -5.71 13.98 -20.12
C GLY A 107 -6.00 15.47 -20.30
N GLY A 108 -5.53 16.31 -19.37
CA GLY A 108 -5.56 17.77 -19.53
C GLY A 108 -6.98 18.35 -19.55
N ASN A 109 -7.91 17.74 -18.83
CA ASN A 109 -9.29 18.22 -18.73
C ASN A 109 -9.41 19.27 -17.62
N MET A 110 -10.25 20.30 -17.85
CA MET A 110 -10.63 21.28 -16.84
C MET A 110 -12.15 21.31 -16.72
N GLY A 111 -12.68 21.05 -15.53
CA GLY A 111 -14.12 21.00 -15.27
C GLY A 111 -14.52 19.69 -14.61
N ALA A 112 -15.74 19.22 -14.89
CA ALA A 112 -16.29 18.02 -14.28
C ALA A 112 -16.78 17.00 -15.31
N THR A 113 -16.60 15.71 -15.03
CA THR A 113 -17.16 14.59 -15.80
C THR A 113 -16.74 14.56 -17.27
N ILE A 114 -15.55 15.08 -17.60
CA ILE A 114 -15.02 15.10 -18.96
C ILE A 114 -14.25 13.80 -19.24
N THR A 115 -14.59 13.13 -20.33
CA THR A 115 -13.84 11.97 -20.83
C THR A 115 -13.04 12.33 -22.07
N GLY A 116 -11.81 11.81 -22.19
CA GLY A 116 -10.90 12.04 -23.30
C GLY A 116 -9.83 13.07 -22.97
N THR A 117 -9.28 13.74 -23.99
CA THR A 117 -8.39 14.88 -23.78
C THR A 117 -9.13 16.20 -23.99
N GLY A 118 -8.77 17.22 -23.22
CA GLY A 118 -9.40 18.55 -23.33
C GLY A 118 -9.27 19.15 -24.75
N VAL A 119 -8.21 18.78 -25.48
CA VAL A 119 -7.98 19.16 -26.88
C VAL A 119 -8.97 18.45 -27.83
N GLN A 120 -9.23 17.16 -27.62
CA GLN A 120 -10.15 16.38 -28.46
C GLN A 120 -11.59 16.91 -28.36
N ASN A 121 -12.08 17.20 -27.15
CA ASN A 121 -13.45 17.68 -26.96
C ASN A 121 -13.70 19.03 -27.65
N ARG A 122 -12.77 19.99 -27.52
CA ARG A 122 -12.86 21.26 -28.26
C ARG A 122 -12.84 21.06 -29.77
N THR A 123 -12.01 20.13 -30.25
CA THR A 123 -11.89 19.84 -31.68
C THR A 123 -13.16 19.18 -32.21
N GLN A 124 -13.78 18.27 -31.45
CA GLN A 124 -15.02 17.62 -31.86
C GLN A 124 -16.18 18.63 -31.90
N GLN A 125 -16.33 19.45 -30.86
CA GLN A 125 -17.32 20.53 -30.84
C GLN A 125 -17.16 21.48 -32.05
N ALA A 126 -15.92 21.83 -32.41
CA ALA A 126 -15.66 22.64 -33.59
C ALA A 126 -16.02 21.92 -34.89
N LYS A 127 -15.74 20.62 -35.02
CA LYS A 127 -16.14 19.82 -36.19
C LYS A 127 -17.66 19.73 -36.32
N ASP A 128 -18.35 19.49 -35.22
CA ASP A 128 -19.82 19.40 -35.17
C ASP A 128 -20.45 20.76 -35.55
N ALA A 129 -19.89 21.86 -35.04
CA ALA A 129 -20.32 23.21 -35.40
C ALA A 129 -20.10 23.51 -36.90
N VAL A 130 -18.95 23.11 -37.47
CA VAL A 130 -18.67 23.28 -38.90
C VAL A 130 -19.60 22.41 -39.76
N GLN A 131 -19.93 21.20 -39.32
CA GLN A 131 -20.90 20.36 -40.03
C GLN A 131 -22.30 20.96 -40.00
N ALA A 132 -22.73 21.52 -38.86
CA ALA A 132 -24.00 22.21 -38.75
C ALA A 132 -24.10 23.39 -39.74
N LEU A 133 -23.01 24.13 -39.97
CA LEU A 133 -22.96 25.23 -40.95
C LEU A 133 -22.96 24.76 -42.41
N LYS A 134 -22.48 23.53 -42.70
CA LYS A 134 -22.48 22.96 -44.06
C LYS A 134 -23.78 22.24 -44.42
N GLY A 135 -24.62 21.96 -43.41
CA GLY A 135 -25.88 21.24 -43.56
C GLY A 135 -27.13 22.12 -43.66
N SER A 136 -26.96 23.46 -43.71
CA SER A 136 -28.02 24.46 -43.92
C SER A 136 -27.86 25.13 -45.28
#